data_AF-A0A8R1IVD7-F1
#
_entry.id   AF-A0A8R1IVD7-F1
#
_cell.length_a   1.000
_cell.length_b   1.000
_cell.length_c   1.000
_cell.angle_alpha   90.00
_cell.angle_beta   90.00
_cell.angle_gamma   90.00
#
_symmetry.space_group_name_H-M   'P 1'
#
loop_
_entity.id
_entity.type
_entity.pdbx_description
1 polymer ?
#
loop_
_entity_poly.entity_id
_entity_poly.type
_entity_poly.pdbx_seq_one_letter_code
_entity_poly.pdbx_strand_id
1 'polypeptide(L)'
;MDLQNLVNNVKSVALNIGEKLTPVLKESKFRETGVLTPEEYVAAGDHLVHHCPTWKWATASDPSRIRSFLPENKQYLITRNVPCHKRCKQMEYDEKLEK
;
A
#
# COMPACT_ATOMS: atom_id res chain seq x y z
N MET A 1 19.06 -27.54 -8.45
CA MET A 1 18.79 -26.08 -8.43
C MET A 1 17.31 -25.91 -8.73
N ASP A 2 16.56 -25.40 -7.76
CA ASP A 2 15.11 -25.51 -7.69
C ASP A 2 14.38 -24.61 -8.71
N LEU A 3 13.52 -25.19 -9.54
CA LEU A 3 12.68 -24.48 -10.52
C LEU A 3 11.75 -23.45 -9.84
N GLN A 4 11.33 -23.75 -8.61
CA GLN A 4 10.56 -22.85 -7.74
C GLN A 4 11.31 -21.54 -7.46
N ASN A 5 12.62 -21.62 -7.18
CA ASN A 5 13.44 -20.43 -6.90
C ASN A 5 13.67 -19.60 -8.16
N LEU A 6 13.78 -20.23 -9.33
CA LEU A 6 13.89 -19.52 -10.60
C LEU A 6 12.60 -18.75 -10.94
N VAL A 7 11.44 -19.37 -10.77
CA VAL A 7 10.14 -18.72 -10.99
C VAL A 7 9.93 -17.55 -10.04
N ASN A 8 10.28 -17.69 -8.77
CA ASN A 8 10.15 -16.62 -7.79
C ASN A 8 11.10 -15.44 -8.09
N ASN A 9 12.32 -15.71 -8.56
CA ASN A 9 13.27 -14.68 -9.00
C ASN A 9 12.82 -13.96 -10.28
N VAL A 10 12.26 -14.67 -11.25
CA VAL A 10 11.74 -14.05 -12.48
C VAL A 10 10.52 -13.18 -12.17
N LYS A 11 9.63 -13.63 -11.27
CA LYS A 11 8.49 -12.82 -10.79
C LYS A 11 8.94 -11.54 -10.10
N SER A 12 9.94 -11.62 -9.21
CA SER A 12 10.42 -10.43 -8.49
C SER A 12 11.13 -9.44 -9.43
N VAL A 13 11.88 -9.93 -10.42
CA VAL A 13 12.49 -9.08 -11.46
C VAL A 13 11.43 -8.41 -12.34
N ALA A 14 10.39 -9.14 -12.76
CA ALA A 14 9.29 -8.58 -13.54
C ALA A 14 8.52 -7.49 -12.79
N LEU A 15 8.24 -7.70 -11.50
CA LEU A 15 7.60 -6.68 -10.65
C LEU A 15 8.47 -5.43 -10.48
N ASN A 16 9.78 -5.61 -10.28
CA ASN A 16 10.74 -4.50 -10.17
C ASN A 16 10.87 -3.68 -11.46
N ILE A 17 10.66 -4.30 -12.63
CA ILE A 17 10.63 -3.60 -13.92
C ILE A 17 9.28 -2.88 -14.10
N GLY A 18 8.18 -3.46 -13.62
CA GLY A 18 6.86 -2.82 -13.58
C GLY A 18 6.85 -1.51 -12.78
N GLU A 19 7.53 -1.46 -11.63
CA GLU A 19 7.74 -0.21 -10.86
C GLU A 19 8.51 0.87 -11.64
N LYS A 20 9.39 0.47 -12.57
CA LYS A 20 10.19 1.40 -13.39
C LYS A 20 9.51 1.83 -14.68
N LEU A 21 8.62 0.99 -15.22
CA LEU A 21 7.95 1.20 -16.51
C LEU A 21 6.55 1.81 -16.39
N THR A 22 5.96 1.83 -15.19
CA THR A 22 4.71 2.57 -14.98
C THR A 22 5.06 4.05 -14.83
N PRO A 23 4.84 4.89 -15.86
CA PRO A 23 5.08 6.31 -15.73
C PRO A 23 4.19 6.83 -14.60
N VAL A 24 4.74 7.73 -13.80
CA VAL A 24 3.97 8.45 -12.79
C VAL A 24 2.80 9.13 -13.50
N LEU A 25 1.58 8.69 -13.21
CA LEU A 25 0.36 9.29 -13.73
C LEU A 25 0.34 10.75 -13.27
N LYS A 26 0.26 11.68 -14.22
CA LYS A 26 0.18 13.13 -13.95
C LYS A 26 -1.24 13.67 -14.03
N GLU A 27 -2.13 12.88 -14.64
CA GLU A 27 -3.55 13.23 -14.82
C GLU A 27 -4.41 12.24 -14.05
N SER A 28 -5.44 12.76 -13.39
CA SER A 28 -6.39 11.95 -12.63
C SER A 28 -7.13 10.99 -13.55
N LYS A 29 -7.05 9.69 -13.23
CA LYS A 29 -7.89 8.64 -13.85
C LYS A 29 -8.56 7.76 -12.80
N PHE A 30 -8.60 8.22 -11.55
CA PHE A 30 -9.04 7.43 -10.41
C PHE A 30 -10.43 6.80 -10.60
N ARG A 31 -11.38 7.54 -11.18
CA ARG A 31 -12.76 7.03 -11.40
C ARG A 31 -12.84 5.92 -12.45
N GLU A 32 -11.93 5.89 -13.41
CA GLU A 32 -11.94 4.93 -14.52
C GLU A 32 -11.07 3.71 -14.21
N THR A 33 -9.89 3.94 -13.62
CA THR A 33 -8.87 2.90 -13.43
C THR A 33 -8.70 2.48 -11.97
N GLY A 34 -9.20 3.26 -11.01
CA GLY A 34 -8.96 3.05 -9.58
C GLY A 34 -7.53 3.38 -9.14
N VAL A 35 -6.71 4.00 -9.99
CA VAL A 35 -5.30 4.31 -9.71
C VAL A 35 -5.13 5.79 -9.36
N LEU A 36 -4.33 6.08 -8.34
CA LEU A 36 -4.02 7.44 -7.87
C LEU A 36 -2.70 7.95 -8.44
N THR A 37 -2.61 9.25 -8.68
CA THR A 37 -1.31 9.95 -8.84
C THR A 37 -0.61 10.14 -7.49
N PRO A 38 0.70 10.47 -7.45
CA PRO A 38 1.38 10.79 -6.18
C PRO A 38 0.74 11.97 -5.44
N GLU A 39 0.29 12.98 -6.17
CA GLU A 39 -0.39 14.15 -5.59
C GLU A 39 -1.73 13.76 -4.98
N GLU A 40 -2.51 12.92 -5.69
CA GLU A 40 -3.77 12.39 -5.17
C GLU A 40 -3.56 11.48 -3.96
N TYR A 41 -2.51 10.66 -3.96
CA TYR A 41 -2.11 9.85 -2.81
C TYR A 41 -1.81 10.71 -1.58
N VAL A 42 -1.03 11.79 -1.76
CA VAL A 42 -0.73 12.73 -0.68
C VAL A 42 -2.00 13.43 -0.19
N ALA A 43 -2.86 13.90 -1.09
CA ALA A 43 -4.12 14.55 -0.72
C ALA A 43 -5.07 13.60 0.04
N ALA A 44 -5.21 12.36 -0.42
CA ALA A 44 -6.02 11.33 0.24
C ALA A 44 -5.44 10.97 1.62
N GLY A 45 -4.11 10.88 1.73
CA GLY A 45 -3.44 10.63 3.00
C GLY A 45 -3.59 11.76 4.00
N ASP A 46 -3.50 13.03 3.56
CA ASP A 46 -3.77 14.19 4.41
C ASP A 46 -5.22 14.19 4.91
N HIS A 47 -6.17 13.85 4.03
CA HIS A 47 -7.56 13.70 4.40
C HIS A 47 -7.77 12.57 5.43
N LEU A 48 -7.09 11.43 5.26
CA LEU A 48 -7.13 10.31 6.21
C LEU A 48 -6.58 10.69 7.58
N VAL A 49 -5.41 11.35 7.63
CA VAL A 49 -4.78 11.78 8.89
C VAL A 49 -5.65 12.82 9.60
N HIS A 50 -6.31 13.71 8.85
CA HIS A 50 -7.24 14.70 9.41
C HIS A 50 -8.47 14.06 10.05
N HIS A 51 -9.12 13.11 9.36
CA HIS A 51 -10.36 12.48 9.83
C HIS A 51 -10.13 11.35 10.84
N CYS A 52 -9.01 10.65 10.73
CA CYS A 52 -8.67 9.48 11.53
C CYS A 52 -7.30 9.69 12.20
N PRO A 53 -7.23 10.35 13.37
CA PRO A 53 -5.97 10.76 14.01
C PRO A 53 -5.03 9.60 14.43
N THR A 54 -5.51 8.36 14.36
CA THR A 54 -4.69 7.16 14.56
C THR A 54 -3.71 6.92 13.42
N TRP A 55 -4.02 7.42 12.22
CA TRP A 55 -3.13 7.41 11.06
C TRP A 55 -2.19 8.59 11.11
N LYS A 56 -0.93 8.36 10.72
CA LYS A 56 0.11 9.39 10.65
C LYS A 56 0.96 9.20 9.41
N TRP A 57 1.39 10.30 8.82
CA TRP A 57 2.48 10.30 7.87
C TRP A 57 3.80 9.94 8.55
N ALA A 58 4.66 9.26 7.82
CA ALA A 58 6.01 8.92 8.26
C ALA A 58 7.02 9.12 7.14
N THR A 59 8.24 9.45 7.56
CA THR A 59 9.43 9.49 6.70
C THR A 59 9.92 8.07 6.45
N ALA A 60 10.60 7.85 5.33
CA ALA A 60 11.32 6.61 5.11
C ALA A 60 12.36 6.41 6.23
N SER A 61 12.42 5.20 6.80
CA SER A 61 13.40 4.87 7.85
C SER A 61 14.82 4.74 7.31
N ASP A 62 14.94 4.43 6.02
CA ASP A 62 16.20 4.26 5.30
C ASP A 62 16.23 5.26 4.15
N PRO A 63 17.25 6.14 4.06
CA PRO A 63 17.39 7.10 2.97
C PRO A 63 17.36 6.47 1.57
N SER A 64 17.83 5.22 1.42
CA SER A 64 17.83 4.51 0.13
C SER A 64 16.42 4.16 -0.37
N ARG A 65 15.42 4.21 0.52
CA ARG A 65 14.01 3.88 0.21
C ARG A 65 13.15 5.12 -0.01
N ILE A 66 13.72 6.31 0.05
CA ILE A 66 13.01 7.55 -0.26
C ILE A 66 12.62 7.54 -1.73
N ARG A 67 11.33 7.74 -1.99
CA ARG A 67 10.79 7.92 -3.33
C ARG A 67 10.77 9.41 -3.65
N SER A 68 11.55 9.81 -4.65
CA SER A 68 11.74 11.21 -5.03
C SER A 68 10.48 11.91 -5.56
N PHE A 69 9.49 11.14 -6.02
CA PHE A 69 8.19 11.65 -6.47
C PHE A 69 7.19 11.88 -5.32
N LEU A 70 7.59 11.64 -4.06
CA LEU A 70 6.82 11.94 -2.86
C LEU A 70 7.60 12.89 -1.94
N PRO A 71 6.93 13.73 -1.13
CA PRO A 71 7.59 14.54 -0.11
C PRO A 71 8.31 13.68 0.93
N GLU A 72 9.49 14.09 1.40
CA GLU A 72 10.31 13.31 2.35
C GLU A 72 9.57 12.96 3.65
N ASN A 73 8.68 13.85 4.12
CA ASN A 73 7.87 13.67 5.31
C ASN A 73 6.56 12.91 5.08
N LYS A 74 6.23 12.56 3.83
CA LYS A 74 4.98 11.89 3.43
C LYS A 74 5.25 10.70 2.52
N GLN A 75 6.10 9.79 2.98
CA GLN A 75 6.50 8.62 2.21
C GLN A 75 5.50 7.46 2.36
N TYR A 76 4.95 7.28 3.56
CA TYR A 76 3.91 6.29 3.82
C TYR A 76 3.03 6.69 5.02
N LEU A 77 1.87 6.05 5.12
CA LEU A 77 0.93 6.19 6.22
C LEU A 77 1.05 5.00 7.16
N ILE A 78 1.01 5.24 8.47
CA ILE A 78 1.07 4.20 9.48
C ILE A 78 0.07 4.45 10.61
N THR A 79 -0.56 3.37 11.05
CA THR A 79 -1.32 3.30 12.30
C THR A 79 -0.73 2.18 13.15
N ARG A 80 -0.65 2.38 14.47
CA ARG A 80 0.02 1.44 15.39
C ARG A 80 -0.96 0.96 16.45
N ASN A 81 -0.69 -0.23 16.97
CA ASN A 81 -1.44 -0.82 18.09
C ASN A 81 -2.94 -1.01 17.81
N VAL A 82 -3.30 -1.33 16.56
CA VAL A 82 -4.68 -1.67 16.21
C VAL A 82 -5.02 -3.03 16.84
N PRO A 83 -6.02 -3.11 17.74
CA PRO A 83 -6.35 -4.35 18.42
C PRO A 83 -6.98 -5.36 17.46
N CYS A 84 -6.66 -6.64 17.64
CA CYS A 84 -7.23 -7.75 16.88
C CYS A 84 -7.62 -8.88 17.84
N HIS A 85 -8.89 -8.92 18.24
CA HIS A 85 -9.38 -9.84 19.28
C HIS A 85 -9.66 -11.26 18.78
N LYS A 86 -9.91 -11.42 17.48
CA LYS A 86 -10.24 -12.71 16.85
C LYS A 86 -9.39 -12.89 15.60
N ARG A 87 -8.98 -14.13 15.33
CA ARG A 87 -8.31 -14.49 14.07
C ARG A 87 -9.32 -14.55 12.93
N CYS A 88 -8.85 -14.37 11.70
CA CYS A 88 -9.67 -14.45 10.48
C CYS A 88 -10.56 -15.70 10.45
N LYS A 89 -9.98 -16.88 10.72
CA LYS A 89 -10.71 -18.17 10.77
C LYS A 89 -11.84 -18.22 11.81
N GLN A 90 -11.72 -17.47 12.90
CA GLN A 90 -12.76 -17.42 13.96
C GLN A 90 -13.90 -16.44 13.61
N MET A 91 -13.74 -15.64 12.55
CA MET A 91 -14.74 -14.72 12.02
C MET A 91 -15.35 -15.22 10.72
N GLU A 92 -14.91 -16.39 10.22
CA GLU A 92 -15.51 -17.02 9.05
C GLU A 92 -17.00 -17.24 9.33
N TYR A 93 -17.81 -16.72 8.42
CA TYR A 93 -19.24 -16.86 8.46
C TYR A 93 -19.59 -18.33 8.21
N ASP A 94 -20.32 -18.93 9.15
CA ASP A 94 -20.88 -20.27 9.02
C ASP A 94 -22.40 -20.14 8.94
N GLU A 95 -22.97 -20.36 7.77
CA GLU A 95 -24.42 -20.36 7.51
C GLU A 95 -25.19 -21.26 8.47
N LYS A 96 -24.55 -22.30 9.02
CA LYS A 96 -25.18 -23.23 9.99
C LYS A 96 -25.39 -22.64 11.37
N LEU A 97 -24.78 -21.48 11.66
CA LEU A 97 -24.93 -20.76 12.92
C LEU A 97 -26.06 -19.71 12.87
N GLU A 98 -26.75 -19.56 11.74
CA GLU A 98 -27.99 -18.79 11.67
C GLU A 98 -29.11 -19.53 12.45
N LYS A 99 -29.75 -18.81 13.38
CA LYS A 99 -30.88 -19.32 14.18
C LYS A 99 -32.21 -18.88 13.58
#